data_AF-A0A0B5EPX1-F1
#
_entry.id   AF-A0A0B5EPX1-F1
#
_cell.length_a   1.000
_cell.length_b   1.000
_cell.length_c   1.000
_cell.angle_alpha   90.00
_cell.angle_beta   90.00
_cell.angle_gamma   90.00
#
_symmetry.space_group_name_H-M   'P 1'
#
loop_
_entity.id
_entity.type
_entity.pdbx_description
1 polymer ?
#
loop_
_entity_poly.entity_id
_entity_poly.type
_entity_poly.pdbx_seq_one_letter_code
_entity_poly.pdbx_strand_id
1 'polypeptide(L)'
;MPVPHPPADTERGTMASAASQPPPGPAPARLKYRIELLHRQAGEPSYRVIAQRTGTAISHATAGKVLRCETPPARGPLELWVEALGGDREEFRALWVAVRDEVSPLVLPKPHAWEGEPEEPLSAVMEHQQPLSTGDLSIPELDTAEEDLHERATERSRREGETRKELLRALGTRADLSDHLARLHEQLGHERGRNEELSRQVR
;
A
#
# COMPACT_ATOMS: atom_id res chain seq x y z
N MET A 1 -18.58 64.35 34.30
CA MET A 1 -19.20 63.03 34.55
C MET A 1 -18.74 62.09 33.43
N PRO A 2 -17.72 61.25 33.68
CA PRO A 2 -17.16 60.38 32.65
C PRO A 2 -18.06 59.18 32.36
N VAL A 3 -18.20 58.85 31.08
CA VAL A 3 -18.99 57.75 30.54
C VAL A 3 -18.20 56.45 30.73
N PRO A 4 -18.80 55.35 31.24
CA PRO A 4 -18.10 54.08 31.40
C PRO A 4 -17.90 53.38 30.05
N HIS A 5 -16.65 53.02 29.74
CA HIS A 5 -16.29 52.08 28.68
C HIS A 5 -16.66 50.64 29.09
N PRO A 6 -17.21 49.82 28.18
CA PRO A 6 -17.29 48.38 28.38
C PRO A 6 -15.92 47.72 28.09
N PRO A 7 -15.48 46.72 28.88
CA PRO A 7 -14.32 45.92 28.52
C PRO A 7 -14.65 45.00 27.35
N ALA A 8 -13.78 45.03 26.35
CA ALA A 8 -13.72 44.06 25.27
C ALA A 8 -12.95 42.83 25.75
N ASP A 9 -13.66 41.78 26.13
CA ASP A 9 -13.07 40.44 26.19
C ASP A 9 -13.83 39.50 25.24
N THR A 10 -13.26 39.44 24.05
CA THR A 10 -13.53 38.43 23.03
C THR A 10 -12.94 37.10 23.51
N GLU A 11 -13.65 36.38 24.37
CA GLU A 11 -13.40 34.94 24.57
C GLU A 11 -14.37 34.15 23.68
N ARG A 12 -14.23 34.34 22.36
CA ARG A 12 -14.74 33.41 21.35
C ARG A 12 -13.55 32.78 20.67
N GLY A 13 -13.22 31.53 21.03
CA GLY A 13 -12.30 30.76 20.18
C GLY A 13 -11.50 29.63 20.79
N THR A 14 -12.00 28.88 21.78
CA THR A 14 -11.34 27.61 22.18
C THR A 14 -12.36 26.49 22.38
N MET A 15 -13.15 26.20 21.34
CA MET A 15 -14.06 25.05 21.28
C MET A 15 -13.87 24.22 20.00
N ALA A 16 -12.75 24.40 19.29
CA ALA A 16 -12.40 23.55 18.16
C ALA A 16 -11.32 22.55 18.59
N SER A 17 -11.58 21.27 18.32
CA SER A 17 -10.59 20.17 18.32
C SER A 17 -10.46 19.29 19.58
N ALA A 18 -11.56 18.97 20.27
CA ALA A 18 -11.59 17.81 21.20
C ALA A 18 -12.22 16.54 20.60
N ALA A 19 -12.83 16.61 19.40
CA ALA A 19 -13.62 15.52 18.81
C ALA A 19 -12.83 14.54 17.91
N SER A 20 -11.50 14.60 17.88
CA SER A 20 -10.68 13.71 17.04
C SER A 20 -9.46 13.12 17.75
N GLN A 21 -9.38 13.22 19.09
CA GLN A 21 -8.35 12.49 19.80
C GLN A 21 -8.71 11.00 19.83
N PRO A 22 -7.85 10.11 19.29
CA PRO A 22 -8.07 8.68 19.39
C PRO A 22 -8.16 8.28 20.86
N PRO A 23 -8.99 7.30 21.23
CA PRO A 23 -9.12 6.86 22.61
C PRO A 23 -7.75 6.47 23.17
N PRO A 24 -7.44 6.82 24.44
CA PRO A 24 -6.22 6.35 25.09
C PRO A 24 -6.26 4.83 25.17
N GLY A 25 -5.21 4.18 24.67
CA GLY A 25 -5.13 2.72 24.54
C GLY A 25 -3.95 2.29 23.69
N PRO A 26 -3.71 0.98 23.51
CA PRO A 26 -2.60 0.45 22.70
C PRO A 26 -2.62 0.99 21.26
N ALA A 27 -1.46 1.21 20.62
CA ALA A 27 -1.39 1.65 19.22
C ALA A 27 -2.29 0.86 18.25
N PRO A 28 -2.38 -0.49 18.31
CA PRO A 28 -3.24 -1.23 17.39
C PRO A 28 -4.72 -0.90 17.58
N ALA A 29 -5.16 -0.64 18.82
CA ALA A 29 -6.52 -0.23 19.10
C ALA A 29 -6.84 1.16 18.53
N ARG A 30 -5.87 2.09 18.60
CA ARG A 30 -5.99 3.43 18.01
C ARG A 30 -6.07 3.38 16.49
N LEU A 31 -5.21 2.58 15.85
CA LEU A 31 -5.25 2.38 14.40
C LEU A 31 -6.58 1.78 13.95
N LYS A 32 -7.06 0.72 14.63
CA LYS A 32 -8.35 0.10 14.33
C LYS A 32 -9.51 1.09 14.45
N TYR A 33 -9.58 1.84 15.57
CA TYR A 33 -10.60 2.87 15.77
C TYR A 33 -10.59 3.90 14.63
N ARG A 34 -9.40 4.35 14.21
CA ARG A 34 -9.28 5.36 13.15
C ARG A 34 -9.69 4.83 11.79
N ILE A 35 -9.36 3.58 11.48
CA ILE A 35 -9.83 2.87 10.27
C ILE A 35 -11.36 2.77 10.28
N GLU A 36 -11.96 2.30 11.37
CA GLU A 36 -13.43 2.19 11.48
C GLU A 36 -14.13 3.55 11.36
N LEU A 37 -13.55 4.60 11.95
CA LEU A 37 -14.07 5.96 11.85
C LEU A 37 -14.02 6.47 10.40
N LEU A 38 -12.91 6.26 9.68
CA LEU A 38 -12.81 6.62 8.27
C LEU A 38 -13.81 5.85 7.40
N HIS A 39 -14.01 4.56 7.69
CA HIS A 39 -15.01 3.75 7.00
C HIS A 39 -16.42 4.31 7.17
N ARG A 40 -16.79 4.72 8.39
CA ARG A 40 -18.07 5.37 8.68
C ARG A 40 -18.22 6.73 8.00
N GLN A 41 -17.19 7.56 8.05
CA GLN A 41 -17.19 8.88 7.41
C GLN A 41 -17.35 8.78 5.89
N ALA A 42 -16.81 7.73 5.28
CA ALA A 42 -16.95 7.45 3.86
C ALA A 42 -18.30 6.83 3.45
N GLY A 43 -19.24 6.67 4.40
CA GLY A 43 -20.57 6.09 4.16
C GLY A 43 -20.61 4.57 4.15
N GLU A 44 -19.68 3.93 4.86
CA GLU A 44 -19.58 2.47 5.01
C GLU A 44 -19.64 1.69 3.68
N PRO A 45 -18.81 2.05 2.68
CA PRO A 45 -18.84 1.38 1.38
C PRO A 45 -18.48 -0.10 1.54
N SER A 46 -19.13 -0.95 0.75
CA SER A 46 -18.83 -2.38 0.75
C SER A 46 -17.39 -2.67 0.30
N TYR A 47 -16.81 -3.79 0.74
CA TYR A 47 -15.45 -4.18 0.34
C TYR A 47 -15.25 -4.28 -1.18
N ARG A 48 -16.31 -4.64 -1.92
CA ARG A 48 -16.28 -4.67 -3.39
C ARG A 48 -16.13 -3.26 -3.97
N VAL A 49 -16.84 -2.28 -3.41
CA VAL A 49 -16.76 -0.88 -3.83
C VAL A 49 -15.37 -0.31 -3.52
N ILE A 50 -14.80 -0.64 -2.36
CA ILE A 50 -13.43 -0.21 -2.00
C ILE A 50 -12.40 -0.79 -2.97
N ALA A 51 -12.48 -2.10 -3.26
CA ALA A 51 -11.58 -2.73 -4.24
C ALA A 51 -11.67 -2.08 -5.62
N GLN A 52 -12.89 -1.73 -6.07
CA GLN A 52 -13.09 -1.01 -7.33
C GLN A 52 -12.49 0.39 -7.31
N ARG A 53 -12.65 1.14 -6.21
CA ARG A 53 -12.05 2.49 -6.04
C ARG A 53 -10.52 2.47 -6.07
N THR A 54 -9.91 1.38 -5.61
CA THR A 54 -8.45 1.17 -5.69
C THR A 54 -7.95 0.66 -7.05
N GLY A 55 -8.80 0.62 -8.08
CA GLY A 55 -8.41 0.08 -9.39
C GLY A 55 -8.02 -1.40 -9.34
N THR A 56 -8.66 -2.19 -8.47
CA THR A 56 -8.35 -3.62 -8.21
C THR A 56 -6.95 -3.91 -7.64
N ALA A 57 -6.21 -2.89 -7.18
CA ALA A 57 -4.91 -3.07 -6.54
C ALA A 57 -4.98 -3.85 -5.22
N ILE A 58 -6.14 -3.82 -4.53
CA ILE A 58 -6.40 -4.67 -3.36
C ILE A 58 -7.64 -5.54 -3.60
N SER A 59 -7.56 -6.81 -3.19
CA SER A 59 -8.69 -7.73 -3.23
C SER A 59 -9.72 -7.38 -2.15
N HIS A 60 -10.99 -7.78 -2.33
CA HIS A 60 -12.03 -7.61 -1.31
C HIS A 60 -11.67 -8.30 0.02
N ALA A 61 -10.93 -9.41 -0.03
CA ALA A 61 -10.45 -10.13 1.15
C ALA A 61 -9.37 -9.32 1.88
N THR A 62 -8.48 -8.66 1.13
CA THR A 62 -7.47 -7.74 1.67
C THR A 62 -8.13 -6.53 2.34
N ALA A 63 -9.15 -5.93 1.70
CA ALA A 63 -9.91 -4.83 2.30
C ALA A 63 -10.59 -5.24 3.62
N GLY A 64 -11.14 -6.45 3.68
CA GLY A 64 -11.69 -7.01 4.93
C GLY A 64 -10.64 -7.22 6.02
N LYS A 65 -9.41 -7.64 5.67
CA LYS A 65 -8.31 -7.76 6.63
C LYS A 65 -7.86 -6.41 7.18
N VAL A 66 -7.79 -5.37 6.34
CA VAL A 66 -7.43 -4.01 6.77
C VAL A 66 -8.46 -3.48 7.76
N LEU A 67 -9.76 -3.65 7.50
CA LEU A 67 -10.82 -3.18 8.41
C LEU A 67 -10.80 -3.91 9.76
N ARG A 68 -10.62 -5.24 9.76
CA ARG A 68 -10.63 -6.03 10.99
C ARG A 68 -9.40 -5.80 11.88
N CYS A 69 -8.25 -5.47 11.27
CA CYS A 69 -6.99 -5.17 11.93
C CYS A 69 -6.58 -6.23 12.99
N GLU A 70 -6.88 -7.51 12.73
CA GLU A 70 -6.49 -8.66 13.58
C GLU A 70 -4.97 -8.80 13.71
N THR A 71 -4.27 -8.49 12.62
CA THR A 71 -2.82 -8.30 12.56
C THR A 71 -2.54 -6.95 11.92
N PRO A 72 -1.37 -6.33 12.20
CA PRO A 72 -1.00 -5.05 11.58
C PRO A 72 -1.01 -5.21 10.05
N PRO A 73 -1.86 -4.46 9.33
CA PRO A 73 -1.93 -4.58 7.89
C PRO A 73 -0.59 -4.17 7.26
N ALA A 74 -0.27 -4.71 6.09
CA ALA A 74 0.85 -4.21 5.31
C ALA A 74 0.62 -2.74 4.93
N ARG A 75 1.69 -1.94 4.91
CA ARG A 75 1.64 -0.50 4.67
C ARG A 75 0.97 -0.13 3.35
N GLY A 76 1.32 -0.82 2.26
CA GLY A 76 0.74 -0.55 0.93
C GLY A 76 -0.79 -0.70 0.87
N PRO A 77 -1.36 -1.85 1.26
CA PRO A 77 -2.80 -2.02 1.34
C PRO A 77 -3.53 -1.03 2.25
N LEU A 78 -2.91 -0.62 3.37
CA LEU A 78 -3.47 0.40 4.26
C LEU A 78 -3.56 1.77 3.56
N GLU A 79 -2.48 2.21 2.90
CA GLU A 79 -2.45 3.50 2.19
C GLU A 79 -3.48 3.54 1.05
N LEU A 80 -3.58 2.48 0.25
CA LEU A 80 -4.57 2.37 -0.83
C LEU A 80 -6.01 2.41 -0.30
N TRP A 81 -6.24 1.79 0.85
CA TRP A 81 -7.55 1.79 1.49
C TRP A 81 -7.94 3.18 2.03
N VAL A 82 -6.99 3.86 2.67
CA VAL A 82 -7.18 5.24 3.17
C VAL A 82 -7.44 6.20 2.01
N GLU A 83 -6.68 6.08 0.93
CA GLU A 83 -6.84 6.89 -0.29
C GLU A 83 -8.21 6.66 -0.95
N ALA A 84 -8.66 5.42 -1.08
CA ALA A 84 -9.96 5.08 -1.65
C ALA A 84 -11.16 5.60 -0.84
N LEU A 85 -10.95 5.92 0.44
CA LEU A 85 -11.95 6.50 1.33
C LEU A 85 -11.76 8.00 1.56
N GLY A 86 -10.76 8.62 0.92
CA GLY A 86 -10.48 10.05 1.03
C GLY A 86 -9.89 10.48 2.37
N GLY A 87 -9.21 9.57 3.09
CA GLY A 87 -8.51 9.88 4.34
C GLY A 87 -7.10 10.44 4.13
N ASP A 88 -6.50 10.92 5.22
CA ASP A 88 -5.12 11.42 5.24
C ASP A 88 -4.10 10.29 5.35
N ARG A 89 -3.32 10.06 4.29
CA ARG A 89 -2.31 8.99 4.25
C ARG A 89 -1.19 9.17 5.28
N GLU A 90 -0.77 10.41 5.57
CA GLU A 90 0.33 10.66 6.51
C GLU A 90 -0.11 10.42 7.95
N GLU A 91 -1.35 10.76 8.30
CA GLU A 91 -1.92 10.44 9.61
C GLU A 91 -1.92 8.91 9.86
N PHE A 92 -2.42 8.14 8.90
CA PHE A 92 -2.46 6.68 9.02
C PHE A 92 -1.07 6.05 8.97
N ARG A 93 -0.12 6.66 8.27
CA ARG A 93 1.28 6.24 8.30
C ARG A 93 1.89 6.40 9.69
N ALA A 94 1.67 7.53 10.36
CA ALA A 94 2.15 7.76 11.71
C ALA A 94 1.57 6.73 12.70
N LEU A 95 0.26 6.45 12.59
CA LEU A 95 -0.39 5.42 13.39
C LEU A 95 0.18 4.02 13.12
N TRP A 96 0.46 3.70 11.85
CA TRP A 96 1.05 2.40 11.48
C TRP A 96 2.47 2.23 12.03
N VAL A 97 3.29 3.28 12.02
CA VAL A 97 4.64 3.26 12.61
C VAL A 97 4.56 3.00 14.12
N ALA A 98 3.67 3.71 14.83
CA ALA A 98 3.47 3.47 16.26
C ALA A 98 3.04 2.03 16.58
N VAL A 99 2.20 1.41 15.73
CA VAL A 99 1.84 -0.01 15.85
C VAL A 99 3.06 -0.92 15.63
N ARG A 100 3.88 -0.61 14.62
CA ARG A 100 5.10 -1.38 14.33
C ARG A 100 6.10 -1.32 15.47
N ASP A 101 6.30 -0.16 16.07
CA ASP A 101 7.24 0.04 17.17
C ASP A 101 6.78 -0.69 18.44
N GLU A 102 5.47 -0.76 18.71
CA GLU A 102 4.92 -1.55 19.82
C GLU A 102 5.02 -3.07 19.57
N VAL A 103 4.76 -3.53 18.34
CA VAL A 103 4.75 -4.97 18.00
C VAL A 103 6.16 -5.53 17.76
N SER A 104 7.05 -4.72 17.22
CA SER A 104 8.40 -5.10 16.82
C SER A 104 9.34 -3.91 17.07
N PRO A 105 9.67 -3.63 18.35
CA PRO A 105 10.59 -2.55 18.66
C PRO A 105 11.92 -2.81 17.96
N LEU A 106 12.41 -1.80 17.23
CA LEU A 106 13.76 -1.84 16.68
C LEU A 106 14.75 -1.78 17.84
N VAL A 107 15.14 -2.96 18.33
CA VAL A 107 16.31 -3.08 19.20
C VAL A 107 17.50 -2.79 18.31
N LEU A 108 18.07 -1.59 18.43
CA LEU A 108 19.39 -1.32 17.88
C LEU A 108 20.30 -2.44 18.36
N PRO A 109 21.06 -3.13 17.48
CA PRO A 109 22.16 -3.94 17.95
C PRO A 109 22.97 -3.01 18.85
N LYS A 110 23.11 -3.38 20.13
CA LYS A 110 24.03 -2.68 21.03
C LYS A 110 25.31 -2.51 20.20
N PRO A 111 25.79 -1.29 19.94
CA PRO A 111 27.11 -1.16 19.35
C PRO A 111 27.98 -2.01 20.25
N HIS A 112 28.57 -3.09 19.70
CA HIS A 112 29.53 -3.83 20.51
C HIS A 112 30.51 -2.76 20.91
N ALA A 113 30.61 -2.57 22.22
CA ALA A 113 31.48 -1.57 22.76
C ALA A 113 32.85 -2.01 22.28
N TRP A 114 33.48 -1.21 21.41
CA TRP A 114 34.94 -1.16 21.34
C TRP A 114 35.53 -0.58 22.64
N GLU A 115 34.87 -0.80 23.78
CA GLU A 115 35.39 -0.45 25.09
C GLU A 115 36.07 -1.70 25.64
N GLY A 116 37.40 -1.68 25.57
CA GLY A 116 38.26 -2.56 26.33
C GLY A 116 39.11 -3.48 25.46
N GLU A 117 39.99 -2.92 24.62
CA GLU A 117 41.35 -3.45 24.62
C GLU A 117 41.87 -3.25 26.06
N PRO A 118 42.11 -4.29 26.87
CA PRO A 118 43.07 -4.13 27.95
C PRO A 118 44.39 -3.80 27.28
N GLU A 119 45.03 -2.69 27.66
CA GLU A 119 46.42 -2.46 27.31
C GLU A 119 47.27 -3.58 27.92
N GLU A 120 47.46 -4.67 27.17
CA GLU A 120 48.61 -5.54 27.34
C GLU A 120 49.79 -4.89 26.61
N PRO A 121 50.95 -4.74 27.28
CA PRO A 121 52.09 -4.05 26.71
C PRO A 121 52.59 -4.75 25.45
N LEU A 122 52.68 -3.97 24.37
CA LEU A 122 53.26 -4.27 23.05
C LEU A 122 54.67 -4.88 23.15
N SER A 123 54.79 -6.19 23.43
CA SER A 123 56.12 -6.84 23.42
C SER A 123 56.15 -8.37 23.22
N ALA A 124 55.04 -9.08 23.00
CA ALA A 124 55.16 -10.50 22.66
C ALA A 124 54.02 -10.97 21.75
N VAL A 125 54.40 -11.81 20.79
CA VAL A 125 53.54 -12.56 19.86
C VAL A 125 53.13 -11.80 18.59
N MET A 126 54.17 -11.35 17.89
CA MET A 126 54.30 -11.71 16.48
C MET A 126 54.20 -13.23 16.38
N GLU A 127 53.23 -13.74 15.61
CA GLU A 127 53.16 -15.08 15.00
C GLU A 127 51.71 -15.66 15.04
N HIS A 128 51.12 -15.72 13.83
CA HIS A 128 49.87 -16.38 13.44
C HIS A 128 48.56 -15.56 13.48
N GLN A 129 48.50 -14.52 12.64
CA GLN A 129 47.24 -14.14 11.99
C GLN A 129 47.05 -15.03 10.76
N GLN A 130 46.16 -16.03 10.86
CA GLN A 130 45.41 -16.47 9.68
C GLN A 130 44.13 -15.62 9.61
N PRO A 131 43.90 -14.86 8.53
CA PRO A 131 42.61 -14.21 8.33
C PRO A 131 41.55 -15.25 7.98
N LEU A 132 40.42 -15.19 8.70
CA LEU A 132 39.17 -15.80 8.28
C LEU A 132 38.77 -15.24 6.91
N SER A 133 38.80 -16.11 5.90
CA SER A 133 38.35 -15.85 4.54
C SER A 133 36.85 -15.56 4.54
N THR A 134 36.51 -14.28 4.66
CA THR A 134 35.21 -13.76 4.25
C THR A 134 35.43 -13.31 2.81
N GLY A 135 34.89 -14.07 1.86
CA GLY A 135 35.18 -14.03 0.42
C GLY A 135 35.60 -12.65 -0.11
N ASP A 136 36.91 -12.47 -0.21
CA ASP A 136 37.56 -11.33 -0.82
C ASP A 136 37.48 -11.57 -2.33
N LEU A 137 36.32 -11.27 -2.93
CA LEU A 137 36.18 -11.34 -4.37
C LEU A 137 37.15 -10.32 -4.96
N SER A 138 38.12 -10.80 -5.72
CA SER A 138 39.10 -9.93 -6.36
C SER A 138 38.37 -8.98 -7.30
N ILE A 139 38.88 -7.75 -7.51
CA ILE A 139 38.27 -6.75 -8.41
C ILE A 139 37.79 -7.35 -9.77
N PRO A 140 38.51 -8.28 -10.44
CA PRO A 140 38.03 -8.93 -11.66
C PRO A 140 36.81 -9.86 -11.48
N GLU A 141 36.67 -10.47 -10.31
CA GLU A 141 35.51 -11.32 -9.98
C GLU A 141 34.25 -10.46 -9.74
N LEU A 142 34.44 -9.24 -9.22
CA LEU A 142 33.37 -8.26 -9.08
C LEU A 142 32.86 -7.75 -10.44
N ASP A 143 33.77 -7.43 -11.36
CA ASP A 143 33.41 -6.99 -12.72
C ASP A 143 32.61 -8.09 -13.45
N THR A 144 33.05 -9.35 -13.32
CA THR A 144 32.34 -10.51 -13.91
C THR A 144 30.93 -10.67 -13.31
N ALA A 145 30.81 -10.52 -11.99
CA ALA A 145 29.52 -10.60 -11.30
C ALA A 145 28.58 -9.44 -11.70
N GLU A 146 29.12 -8.24 -11.97
CA GLU A 146 28.35 -7.11 -12.46
C GLU A 146 27.83 -7.34 -13.88
N GLU A 147 28.63 -7.89 -14.78
CA GLU A 147 28.21 -8.27 -16.14
C GLU A 147 27.08 -9.31 -16.10
N ASP A 148 27.22 -10.36 -15.29
CA ASP A 148 26.18 -11.39 -15.09
C ASP A 148 24.85 -10.79 -14.59
N LEU A 149 24.92 -9.83 -13.66
CA LEU A 149 23.74 -9.13 -13.14
C LEU A 149 23.08 -8.26 -14.22
N HIS A 150 23.87 -7.56 -15.03
CA HIS A 150 23.37 -6.78 -16.15
C HIS A 150 22.70 -7.68 -17.20
N GLU A 151 23.32 -8.81 -17.57
CA GLU A 151 22.73 -9.77 -18.49
C GLU A 151 21.38 -10.27 -17.96
N ARG A 152 21.33 -10.74 -16.71
CA ARG A 152 20.07 -11.18 -16.07
C ARG A 152 19.00 -10.09 -16.04
N ALA A 153 19.39 -8.84 -15.80
CA ALA A 153 18.47 -7.71 -15.81
C ALA A 153 17.89 -7.46 -17.21
N THR A 154 18.71 -7.52 -18.25
CA THR A 154 18.25 -7.36 -19.64
C THR A 154 17.32 -8.50 -20.08
N GLU A 155 17.65 -9.75 -19.73
CA GLU A 155 16.79 -10.89 -20.01
C GLU A 155 15.44 -10.79 -19.29
N ARG A 156 15.45 -10.39 -18.02
CA ARG A 156 14.22 -10.17 -17.25
C ARG A 156 13.37 -9.10 -17.90
N SER A 157 13.96 -7.95 -18.25
CA SER A 157 13.26 -6.88 -18.94
C SER A 157 12.66 -7.33 -20.27
N ARG A 158 13.35 -8.21 -21.01
CA ARG A 158 12.84 -8.78 -22.26
C ARG A 158 11.63 -9.68 -22.01
N ARG A 159 11.72 -10.61 -21.05
CA ARG A 159 10.62 -11.52 -20.68
C ARG A 159 9.40 -10.73 -20.23
N GLU A 160 9.58 -9.69 -19.42
CA GLU A 160 8.51 -8.77 -19.00
C GLU A 160 7.90 -8.00 -20.19
N GLY A 161 8.73 -7.57 -21.15
CA GLY A 161 8.27 -6.94 -22.38
C GLY A 161 7.44 -7.88 -23.27
N GLU A 162 7.81 -9.16 -23.33
CA GLU A 162 7.08 -10.19 -24.08
C GLU A 162 5.73 -10.52 -23.43
N THR A 163 5.68 -10.73 -22.11
CA THR A 163 4.41 -10.96 -21.39
C THR A 163 3.47 -9.76 -21.50
N ARG A 164 3.99 -8.53 -21.44
CA ARG A 164 3.18 -7.32 -21.66
C ARG A 164 2.59 -7.27 -23.08
N LYS A 165 3.35 -7.63 -24.11
CA LYS A 165 2.86 -7.69 -25.50
C LYS A 165 1.76 -8.74 -25.66
N GLU A 166 1.91 -9.89 -25.03
CA GLU A 166 0.92 -10.96 -25.05
C GLU A 166 -0.39 -10.51 -24.38
N LEU A 167 -0.31 -9.88 -23.20
CA LEU A 167 -1.48 -9.32 -22.52
C LEU A 167 -2.21 -8.28 -23.37
N LEU A 168 -1.48 -7.38 -24.04
CA LEU A 168 -2.09 -6.39 -24.93
C LEU A 168 -2.82 -7.05 -26.12
N ARG A 169 -2.26 -8.12 -26.70
CA ARG A 169 -2.94 -8.89 -27.74
C ARG A 169 -4.21 -9.56 -27.22
N ALA A 170 -4.16 -10.18 -26.04
CA ALA A 170 -5.32 -10.82 -25.42
C ALA A 170 -6.44 -9.82 -25.06
N LEU A 171 -6.08 -8.61 -24.66
CA LEU A 171 -7.05 -7.53 -24.45
C LEU A 171 -7.67 -7.06 -25.77
N GLY A 172 -6.87 -6.97 -26.83
CA GLY A 172 -7.37 -6.67 -28.18
C GLY A 172 -8.39 -7.70 -28.67
N THR A 173 -8.06 -8.99 -28.62
CA THR A 173 -8.99 -10.05 -29.02
C THR A 173 -10.27 -10.06 -28.20
N ARG A 174 -10.19 -9.75 -26.90
CA ARG A 174 -11.37 -9.61 -26.05
C ARG A 174 -12.26 -8.42 -26.45
N ALA A 175 -11.66 -7.29 -26.85
CA ALA A 175 -12.42 -6.15 -27.35
C ALA A 175 -13.16 -6.50 -28.65
N ASP A 176 -12.48 -7.15 -29.59
CA ASP A 176 -13.08 -7.59 -30.86
C ASP A 176 -14.27 -8.55 -30.65
N LEU A 177 -14.14 -9.48 -29.69
CA LEU A 177 -15.23 -10.38 -29.30
C LEU A 177 -16.41 -9.62 -28.69
N SER A 178 -16.14 -8.61 -27.87
CA SER A 178 -17.19 -7.77 -27.28
C SER A 178 -17.97 -7.02 -28.37
N ASP A 179 -17.28 -6.46 -29.37
CA ASP A 179 -17.92 -5.79 -30.51
C ASP A 179 -18.74 -6.76 -31.35
N HIS A 180 -18.25 -8.00 -31.54
CA HIS A 180 -19.00 -9.04 -32.24
C HIS A 180 -20.29 -9.42 -31.49
N LEU A 181 -20.22 -9.58 -30.16
CA LEU A 181 -21.40 -9.85 -29.34
C LEU A 181 -22.42 -8.71 -29.38
N ALA A 182 -21.96 -7.45 -29.39
CA ALA A 182 -22.84 -6.30 -29.54
C ALA A 182 -23.61 -6.33 -30.87
N ARG A 183 -22.91 -6.63 -31.98
CA ARG A 183 -23.53 -6.80 -33.30
C ARG A 183 -24.56 -7.93 -33.33
N LEU A 184 -24.27 -9.07 -32.69
CA LEU A 184 -25.21 -10.18 -32.60
C LEU A 184 -26.46 -9.84 -31.79
N HIS A 185 -26.32 -9.11 -30.68
CA HIS A 185 -27.47 -8.63 -29.90
C HIS A 185 -28.34 -7.66 -30.69
N GLU A 186 -27.73 -6.75 -31.44
CA GLU A 186 -28.44 -5.85 -32.33
C GLU A 186 -29.21 -6.64 -33.40
N GLN A 187 -28.57 -7.60 -34.07
CA GLN A 187 -29.20 -8.46 -35.07
C GLN A 187 -30.38 -9.24 -34.49
N LEU A 188 -30.23 -9.84 -33.30
CA LEU A 188 -31.32 -10.53 -32.61
C LEU A 188 -32.49 -9.59 -32.27
N GLY A 189 -32.21 -8.34 -31.90
CA GLY A 189 -33.23 -7.32 -31.67
C GLY A 189 -34.04 -7.02 -32.93
N HIS A 190 -33.36 -6.86 -34.07
CA HIS A 190 -33.99 -6.62 -35.37
C HIS A 190 -34.88 -7.79 -35.81
N GLU A 191 -34.39 -9.02 -35.69
CA GLU A 191 -35.16 -10.22 -36.05
C GLU A 191 -36.40 -10.41 -35.16
N ARG A 192 -36.30 -10.12 -33.85
CA ARG A 192 -37.46 -10.12 -32.95
C ARG A 192 -38.51 -9.11 -33.38
N GLY A 193 -38.10 -7.87 -33.66
CA GLY A 193 -39.03 -6.83 -34.14
C GLY A 193 -39.70 -7.22 -35.47
N ARG A 194 -38.96 -7.82 -36.40
CA ARG A 194 -39.52 -8.33 -37.67
C ARG A 194 -40.54 -9.43 -37.43
N ASN A 195 -40.26 -10.37 -36.52
CA ASN A 195 -41.16 -11.48 -36.23
C ASN A 195 -42.45 -11.03 -35.51
N GLU A 196 -42.35 -10.04 -34.63
CA GLU A 196 -43.53 -9.39 -34.02
C GLU A 196 -44.41 -8.72 -35.07
N GLU A 197 -43.83 -8.02 -36.04
CA GLU A 197 -44.58 -7.38 -37.12
C GLU A 197 -45.27 -8.42 -38.03
N LEU A 198 -44.57 -9.49 -38.40
CA LEU A 198 -45.18 -10.61 -39.13
C LEU A 198 -46.33 -11.25 -38.34
N SER A 199 -46.16 -11.41 -37.03
CA SER A 199 -47.20 -11.96 -36.15
C SER A 199 -48.44 -11.06 -36.05
N ARG A 200 -48.28 -9.74 -36.18
CA ARG A 200 -49.41 -8.79 -36.25
C ARG A 200 -50.17 -8.89 -37.57
N GLN A 201 -49.49 -9.11 -38.68
CA GLN A 201 -50.11 -9.16 -40.01
C GLN A 201 -50.93 -10.44 -40.26
N VAL A 202 -50.59 -11.53 -39.57
CA VAL A 202 -51.28 -12.82 -39.71
C VAL A 202 -52.55 -12.91 -38.84
N ARG A 203 -52.77 -11.96 -37.93
CA ARG A 203 -53.90 -11.95 -36.99
C ARG A 203 -55.04 -11.08 -37.47
#